data_AF-A0AAE3ICK9-F1
#
_entry.id   AF-A0AAE3ICK9-F1
#
_cell.length_a   1.000
_cell.length_b   1.000
_cell.length_c   1.000
_cell.angle_alpha   90.00
_cell.angle_beta   90.00
_cell.angle_gamma   90.00
#
_symmetry.space_group_name_H-M   'P 1'
#
loop_
_entity.id
_entity.type
_entity.pdbx_description
1 polymer ?
#
loop_
_entity_poly.entity_id
_entity_poly.type
_entity_poly.pdbx_seq_one_letter_code
_entity_poly.pdbx_strand_id
1 'polypeptide(L)'
;MALNRWLIAALLILQAHFSASYLVPLDRQAQGEFGGLLRWVWPWSGGDSGLLGQVTVSSYPTSGIFLGGFAAVLFLLAALAVVGYWVPFDWWRVLAGGGAILSLLLMAGFFGATKVLPMALNLVVLWAVITDWLPPTG
;
A
#
# COMPACT_ATOMS: atom_id res chain seq x y z
N MET A 1 -6.47 9.31 22.96
CA MET A 1 -5.93 9.97 21.75
C MET A 1 -4.64 9.35 21.24
N ALA A 2 -3.61 9.12 22.08
CA ALA A 2 -2.34 8.55 21.64
C ALA A 2 -2.47 7.15 21.00
N LEU A 3 -3.25 6.25 21.61
CA LEU A 3 -3.44 4.89 21.10
C LEU A 3 -4.03 4.87 19.67
N ASN A 4 -5.05 5.69 19.38
CA ASN A 4 -5.67 5.75 18.05
C ASN A 4 -4.69 6.27 16.99
N ARG A 5 -3.84 7.24 17.33
CA ARG A 5 -2.78 7.73 16.42
C ARG A 5 -1.79 6.63 16.08
N TRP A 6 -1.33 5.87 17.07
CA TRP A 6 -0.41 4.76 16.84
C TRP A 6 -1.03 3.62 16.05
N LEU A 7 -2.31 3.30 16.29
CA LEU A 7 -3.03 2.30 15.52
C LEU A 7 -3.16 2.71 14.05
N ILE A 8 -3.50 3.97 13.77
CA ILE A 8 -3.61 4.48 12.40
C ILE A 8 -2.23 4.56 11.74
N ALA A 9 -1.20 5.01 12.45
CA ALA A 9 0.17 5.00 11.93
C ALA A 9 0.64 3.58 11.57
N ALA A 10 0.37 2.59 12.45
CA ALA A 10 0.69 1.20 12.18
C ALA A 10 -0.08 0.66 10.96
N LEU A 11 -1.37 1.00 10.83
CA LEU A 11 -2.17 0.64 9.66
C LEU A 11 -1.60 1.23 8.37
N LEU A 12 -1.18 2.50 8.39
CA LEU A 12 -0.58 3.19 7.23
C LEU A 12 0.78 2.58 6.85
N ILE A 13 1.63 2.26 7.83
CA ILE A 13 2.90 1.55 7.59
C ILE A 13 2.62 0.17 6.97
N LEU A 14 1.62 -0.53 7.48
CA LEU A 14 1.21 -1.82 6.92
C LEU A 14 0.71 -1.68 5.47
N GLN A 15 -0.05 -0.63 5.13
CA GLN A 15 -0.44 -0.35 3.75
C GLN A 15 0.74 0.02 2.84
N ALA A 16 1.72 0.76 3.37
CA ALA A 16 2.95 1.04 2.65
C ALA A 16 3.68 -0.27 2.33
N HIS A 17 3.74 -1.19 3.28
CA HIS A 17 4.30 -2.52 3.08
C HIS A 17 3.49 -3.34 2.06
N PHE A 18 2.16 -3.32 2.08
CA PHE A 18 1.40 -4.00 1.04
C PHE A 18 1.63 -3.40 -0.36
N SER A 19 1.75 -2.08 -0.46
CA SER A 19 1.95 -1.40 -1.75
C SER A 19 3.37 -1.56 -2.29
N ALA A 20 4.38 -1.57 -1.41
CA ALA A 20 5.78 -1.83 -1.79
C ALA A 20 6.02 -3.28 -2.26
N SER A 21 5.04 -4.19 -2.10
CA SER A 21 5.09 -5.55 -2.65
C SER A 21 5.36 -5.60 -4.15
N TYR A 22 4.90 -4.59 -4.87
CA TYR A 22 5.00 -4.49 -6.32
C TYR A 22 6.33 -3.92 -6.80
N LEU A 23 7.19 -3.47 -5.86
CA LEU A 23 8.58 -3.11 -6.15
C LEU A 23 9.50 -4.33 -6.11
N VAL A 24 9.03 -5.45 -5.55
CA VAL A 24 9.84 -6.66 -5.39
C VAL A 24 9.76 -7.50 -6.65
N PRO A 25 10.89 -7.77 -7.34
CA PRO A 25 10.91 -8.70 -8.46
C PRO A 25 10.62 -10.12 -7.97
N LEU A 26 9.54 -10.72 -8.48
CA LEU A 26 9.18 -12.13 -8.21
C LEU A 26 9.54 -13.06 -9.36
N ASP A 27 10.34 -12.62 -10.32
CA ASP A 27 10.80 -13.49 -11.39
C ASP A 27 11.61 -14.67 -10.82
N ARG A 28 11.62 -15.79 -11.56
CA ARG A 28 12.26 -17.03 -11.09
C ARG A 28 13.74 -16.86 -10.79
N GLN A 29 14.41 -15.91 -11.44
CA GLN A 29 15.84 -15.67 -11.26
C GLN A 29 16.08 -14.95 -9.92
N ALA A 30 15.35 -13.87 -9.64
CA ALA A 30 15.40 -13.18 -8.34
C ALA A 30 14.96 -14.09 -7.18
N GLN A 31 13.92 -14.91 -7.37
CA GLN A 31 13.53 -15.91 -6.36
C GLN A 31 14.63 -16.95 -6.11
N GLY A 32 15.36 -17.36 -7.15
CA GLY A 32 16.49 -18.28 -7.04
C GLY A 32 17.67 -17.69 -6.28
N GLU A 33 17.99 -16.41 -6.52
CA GLU A 33 19.08 -15.69 -5.83
C GLU A 33 18.83 -15.55 -4.33
N PHE A 34 17.58 -15.34 -3.92
CA PHE A 34 17.19 -15.21 -2.51
C PHE A 34 16.59 -16.49 -1.90
N GLY A 35 16.80 -17.65 -2.54
CA GLY A 35 16.34 -18.95 -2.02
C GLY A 35 14.83 -19.05 -1.74
N GLY A 36 14.01 -18.27 -2.45
CA GLY A 36 12.56 -18.20 -2.29
C GLY A 36 12.05 -17.36 -1.10
N LEU A 37 12.94 -16.72 -0.34
CA LEU A 37 12.58 -15.92 0.84
C LEU A 37 11.70 -14.71 0.50
N LEU A 38 11.84 -14.16 -0.71
CA LEU A 38 11.08 -13.00 -1.20
C LEU A 38 9.57 -13.25 -1.17
N ARG A 39 9.10 -14.48 -1.46
CA ARG A 39 7.68 -14.85 -1.34
C ARG A 39 7.19 -14.96 0.10
N TRP A 40 8.09 -15.23 1.04
CA TRP A 40 7.79 -15.32 2.47
C TRP A 40 7.68 -13.94 3.12
N VAL A 41 8.59 -13.04 2.75
CA VAL A 41 8.55 -11.64 3.21
C VAL A 41 7.36 -10.90 2.56
N TRP A 42 7.03 -11.25 1.32
CA TRP A 42 6.00 -10.58 0.55
C TRP A 42 4.96 -11.52 -0.08
N PRO A 43 4.16 -12.25 0.71
CA PRO A 43 3.21 -13.24 0.18
C PRO A 43 2.10 -12.60 -0.68
N TRP A 44 1.79 -11.34 -0.43
CA TRP A 44 0.83 -10.53 -1.19
C TRP A 44 1.39 -9.99 -2.49
N SER A 45 2.64 -10.25 -2.86
CA SER A 45 3.21 -9.79 -4.14
C SER A 45 2.65 -10.57 -5.34
N GLY A 46 2.27 -11.85 -5.16
CA GLY A 46 1.72 -12.69 -6.22
C GLY A 46 0.25 -12.39 -6.54
N GLY A 47 -0.11 -12.36 -7.83
CA GLY A 47 -1.47 -12.15 -8.32
C GLY A 47 -1.48 -11.32 -9.60
N ASP A 48 -1.37 -11.99 -10.76
CA ASP A 48 -1.31 -11.33 -12.07
C ASP A 48 -2.59 -11.54 -12.90
N SER A 49 -3.69 -11.97 -12.27
CA SER A 49 -4.91 -12.33 -13.01
C SER A 49 -5.77 -11.12 -13.38
N GLY A 50 -5.48 -9.93 -12.84
CA GLY A 50 -6.16 -8.67 -13.22
C GLY A 50 -5.72 -8.11 -14.58
N LEU A 51 -6.45 -7.10 -15.08
CA LEU A 51 -6.23 -6.50 -16.41
C LEU A 51 -4.81 -5.98 -16.63
N LEU A 52 -4.20 -5.33 -15.63
CA LEU A 52 -2.81 -4.87 -15.74
C LEU A 52 -1.84 -6.05 -15.63
N GLY A 53 -2.14 -7.06 -14.83
CA GLY A 53 -1.39 -8.30 -14.76
C GLY A 53 -1.30 -9.01 -16.11
N GLN A 54 -2.43 -9.18 -16.80
CA GLN A 54 -2.48 -9.81 -18.13
C GLN A 54 -1.77 -9.01 -19.22
N VAL A 55 -1.85 -7.68 -19.20
CA VAL A 55 -1.16 -6.81 -20.17
C VAL A 55 0.35 -6.75 -19.90
N THR A 56 0.79 -6.99 -18.67
CA THR A 56 2.22 -6.99 -18.29
C THR A 56 2.89 -8.35 -18.42
N VAL A 57 2.14 -9.43 -18.72
CA VAL A 57 2.77 -10.69 -19.14
C VAL A 57 3.54 -10.52 -20.47
N SER A 58 3.22 -9.49 -21.26
CA SER A 58 3.89 -9.17 -22.53
C SER A 58 4.86 -7.98 -22.48
N SER A 59 4.97 -7.26 -21.34
CA SER A 59 5.82 -6.07 -21.20
C SER A 59 6.17 -5.79 -19.73
N TYR A 60 7.35 -5.21 -19.47
CA TYR A 60 7.84 -4.91 -18.12
C TYR A 60 6.77 -4.16 -17.28
N PRO A 61 6.44 -4.60 -16.03
CA PRO A 61 5.31 -4.12 -15.23
C PRO A 61 5.53 -2.73 -14.61
N THR A 62 5.88 -1.78 -15.47
CA THR A 62 6.24 -0.40 -15.17
C THR A 62 5.12 0.32 -14.42
N SER A 63 3.86 0.07 -14.82
CA SER A 63 2.67 0.64 -14.17
C SER A 63 2.49 0.17 -12.72
N GLY A 64 2.78 -1.10 -12.43
CA GLY A 64 2.71 -1.66 -11.08
C GLY A 64 3.77 -1.05 -10.15
N ILE A 65 4.99 -0.86 -10.67
CA ILE A 65 6.10 -0.23 -9.94
C ILE A 65 5.75 1.24 -9.60
N PHE A 66 5.25 2.00 -10.57
CA PHE A 66 4.88 3.40 -10.33
C PHE A 66 3.71 3.51 -9.36
N LEU A 67 2.62 2.76 -9.57
CA LEU A 67 1.46 2.80 -8.69
C LEU A 67 1.79 2.32 -7.26
N GLY A 68 2.52 1.21 -7.14
CA GLY A 68 2.93 0.65 -5.85
C GLY A 68 3.92 1.53 -5.10
N GLY A 69 4.93 2.04 -5.80
CA GLY A 69 5.92 2.96 -5.23
C GLY A 69 5.29 4.27 -4.76
N PHE A 70 4.45 4.88 -5.59
CA PHE A 70 3.79 6.14 -5.23
C PHE A 70 2.81 5.96 -4.07
N ALA A 71 2.01 4.88 -4.08
CA ALA A 71 1.12 4.56 -2.96
C ALA A 71 1.90 4.32 -1.66
N ALA A 72 3.01 3.58 -1.71
CA ALA A 72 3.86 3.33 -0.54
C ALA A 72 4.42 4.62 0.05
N VAL A 73 4.92 5.53 -0.79
CA VAL A 73 5.42 6.85 -0.35
C VAL A 73 4.31 7.67 0.30
N LEU A 74 3.12 7.72 -0.31
CA LEU A 74 1.99 8.46 0.25
C LEU A 74 1.57 7.92 1.62
N PHE A 75 1.54 6.59 1.80
CA PHE A 75 1.24 5.99 3.09
C PHE A 75 2.31 6.25 4.14
N LEU A 76 3.60 6.25 3.77
CA LEU A 76 4.68 6.60 4.69
C LEU A 76 4.58 8.06 5.13
N LEU A 77 4.35 8.98 4.19
CA LEU A 77 4.13 10.39 4.52
C LEU A 77 2.88 10.61 5.37
N ALA A 78 1.81 9.85 5.12
CA ALA A 78 0.61 9.87 5.96
C ALA A 78 0.90 9.38 7.38
N ALA A 79 1.69 8.31 7.53
CA ALA A 79 2.08 7.81 8.86
C ALA A 79 2.90 8.84 9.63
N LEU A 80 3.84 9.51 8.94
CA LEU A 80 4.64 10.59 9.50
C LEU A 80 3.76 11.79 9.92
N ALA A 81 2.76 12.14 9.12
CA ALA A 81 1.78 13.18 9.44
C ALA A 81 0.98 12.83 10.70
N VAL A 82 0.52 11.58 10.84
CA VAL A 82 -0.25 11.11 12.00
C VAL A 82 0.59 11.11 13.29
N VAL A 83 1.86 10.73 13.19
CA VAL A 83 2.82 10.76 14.31
C VAL A 83 3.26 12.19 14.64
N GLY A 84 3.07 13.15 13.73
CA GLY A 84 3.47 14.53 13.90
C GLY A 84 4.97 14.75 13.68
N TYR A 85 5.60 13.91 12.87
CA TYR A 85 7.01 14.01 12.52
C TYR A 85 7.16 14.50 11.09
N TRP A 86 7.80 15.65 10.90
CA TRP A 86 8.20 16.24 9.60
C TRP A 86 7.07 16.66 8.64
N VAL A 87 5.98 15.90 8.56
CA VAL A 87 4.81 16.21 7.72
C VAL A 87 3.70 16.84 8.58
N PRO A 88 3.06 17.93 8.13
CA PRO A 88 1.96 18.54 8.87
C PRO A 88 0.78 17.58 9.02
N PHE A 89 0.17 17.56 10.22
CA PHE A 89 -0.93 16.66 10.52
C PHE A 89 -2.11 16.81 9.54
N ASP A 90 -2.46 18.04 9.13
CA ASP A 90 -3.58 18.31 8.21
C ASP A 90 -3.49 17.57 6.87
N TRP A 91 -2.28 17.14 6.48
CA TRP A 91 -2.03 16.44 5.23
C TRP A 91 -2.37 14.95 5.31
N TRP A 92 -2.57 14.40 6.51
CA TRP A 92 -2.75 12.95 6.71
C TRP A 92 -3.92 12.40 5.87
N ARG A 93 -5.03 13.15 5.77
CA ARG A 93 -6.24 12.74 5.04
C ARG A 93 -6.01 12.64 3.54
N VAL A 94 -5.36 13.66 2.97
CA VAL A 94 -5.08 13.71 1.52
C VAL A 94 -4.05 12.65 1.16
N LEU A 95 -3.01 12.48 1.98
CA LEU A 95 -1.97 11.48 1.76
C LEU A 95 -2.49 10.05 1.92
N ALA A 96 -3.22 9.76 3.00
CA ALA A 96 -3.80 8.44 3.25
C ALA A 96 -4.90 8.10 2.24
N GLY A 97 -5.76 9.06 1.91
CA GLY A 97 -6.82 8.88 0.92
C GLY A 97 -6.26 8.65 -0.48
N GLY A 98 -5.31 9.48 -0.91
CA GLY A 98 -4.62 9.32 -2.19
C GLY A 98 -3.86 7.99 -2.29
N GLY A 99 -3.12 7.63 -1.23
CA GLY A 99 -2.43 6.34 -1.13
C GLY A 99 -3.39 5.15 -1.22
N ALA A 100 -4.53 5.21 -0.51
CA ALA A 100 -5.54 4.16 -0.54
C ALA A 100 -6.23 4.01 -1.90
N ILE A 101 -6.55 5.11 -2.58
CA ILE A 101 -7.11 5.05 -3.94
C ILE A 101 -6.09 4.43 -4.91
N LEU A 102 -4.84 4.90 -4.90
CA LEU A 102 -3.80 4.37 -5.77
C LEU A 102 -3.52 2.88 -5.48
N SER A 103 -3.50 2.49 -4.20
CA SER A 103 -3.33 1.11 -3.79
C SER A 103 -4.52 0.24 -4.22
N LEU A 104 -5.76 0.73 -4.12
CA LEU A 104 -6.94 0.02 -4.63
C LEU A 104 -6.90 -0.15 -6.15
N LEU A 105 -6.51 0.89 -6.90
CA LEU A 105 -6.34 0.81 -8.35
C LEU A 105 -5.27 -0.23 -8.73
N LEU A 106 -4.16 -0.24 -8.01
CA LEU A 106 -3.09 -1.23 -8.17
C LEU A 106 -3.59 -2.65 -7.88
N MET A 107 -4.28 -2.85 -6.75
CA MET A 107 -4.79 -4.17 -6.34
C MET A 107 -5.90 -4.69 -7.25
N ALA A 108 -6.76 -3.80 -7.76
CA ALA A 108 -7.76 -4.16 -8.76
C ALA A 108 -7.13 -4.47 -10.12
N GLY A 109 -6.09 -3.71 -10.50
CA GLY A 109 -5.34 -3.92 -11.74
C GLY A 109 -4.56 -5.23 -11.75
N PHE A 110 -4.00 -5.64 -10.62
CA PHE A 110 -3.26 -6.88 -10.39
C PHE A 110 -4.03 -7.79 -9.42
N PHE A 111 -5.31 -8.01 -9.71
CA PHE A 111 -6.19 -8.75 -8.83
C PHE A 111 -5.64 -10.16 -8.55
N GLY A 112 -5.83 -10.61 -7.32
CA GLY A 112 -5.43 -11.93 -6.83
C GLY A 112 -6.01 -12.19 -5.44
N ALA A 113 -6.17 -13.47 -5.07
CA ALA A 113 -6.77 -13.85 -3.78
C ALA A 113 -6.02 -13.25 -2.58
N THR A 114 -4.70 -13.07 -2.71
CA THR A 114 -3.81 -12.47 -1.72
C THR A 114 -4.00 -10.96 -1.53
N LYS A 115 -4.66 -10.27 -2.48
CA LYS A 115 -4.89 -8.82 -2.48
C LYS A 115 -6.17 -8.41 -1.76
N VAL A 116 -7.05 -9.36 -1.42
CA VAL A 116 -8.35 -9.09 -0.77
C VAL A 116 -8.17 -8.43 0.61
N LEU A 117 -7.25 -8.95 1.43
CA LEU A 117 -6.98 -8.38 2.75
C LEU A 117 -6.43 -6.95 2.66
N PRO A 118 -5.39 -6.66 1.86
CA PRO A 118 -4.96 -5.28 1.64
C PRO A 118 -6.06 -4.35 1.09
N MET A 119 -6.91 -4.82 0.17
CA MET A 119 -8.04 -4.01 -0.32
C MET A 119 -9.03 -3.68 0.80
N ALA A 120 -9.41 -4.66 1.63
CA ALA A 120 -10.29 -4.43 2.76
C ALA A 120 -9.72 -3.40 3.74
N LEU A 121 -8.42 -3.48 4.02
CA LEU A 121 -7.75 -2.52 4.89
C LEU A 121 -7.61 -1.13 4.26
N ASN A 122 -7.43 -1.02 2.95
CA ASN A 122 -7.51 0.26 2.24
C ASN A 122 -8.90 0.91 2.35
N LEU A 123 -9.97 0.11 2.30
CA LEU A 123 -11.32 0.61 2.55
C LEU A 123 -11.48 1.12 3.98
N VAL A 124 -10.86 0.46 4.97
CA VAL A 124 -10.81 0.96 6.36
C VAL A 124 -10.07 2.29 6.44
N VAL A 125 -8.95 2.45 5.72
CA VAL A 125 -8.23 3.74 5.65
C VAL A 125 -9.12 4.83 5.05
N LEU A 126 -9.81 4.56 3.92
CA LEU A 126 -10.72 5.52 3.32
C LEU A 126 -11.87 5.88 4.26
N TRP A 127 -12.44 4.90 4.95
CA TRP A 127 -13.46 5.12 5.96
C TRP A 127 -12.97 6.02 7.09
N ALA A 128 -11.77 5.77 7.62
CA ALA A 128 -11.15 6.57 8.66
C ALA A 128 -10.90 8.02 8.20
N VAL A 129 -10.53 8.21 6.94
CA VAL A 129 -10.35 9.54 6.31
C VAL A 129 -11.70 10.27 6.17
N ILE A 130 -12.76 9.57 5.77
CA ILE A 130 -14.09 10.16 5.57
C ILE A 130 -14.74 10.53 6.91
N THR A 131 -14.64 9.64 7.89
CA THR A 131 -15.28 9.82 9.22
C THR A 131 -14.40 10.53 10.24
N ASP A 132 -13.25 11.05 9.79
CA ASP A 132 -12.32 11.84 10.58
C ASP A 132 -11.96 11.21 11.94
N TRP A 133 -11.41 10.01 11.90
CA TRP A 133 -11.02 9.26 13.11
C TRP A 133 -9.95 9.96 13.96
N LEU A 134 -9.27 10.96 13.40
CA LEU A 134 -8.28 11.78 14.08
C LEU A 134 -8.63 13.27 13.90
N PRO A 135 -9.62 13.77 14.66
CA PRO A 135 -9.94 15.19 14.62
C PRO A 135 -8.76 16.02 15.15
N PRO A 136 -8.57 17.25 14.64
CA PRO A 136 -7.57 18.16 15.19
C PRO A 136 -7.83 18.36 16.68
N THR A 137 -6.78 18.18 17.49
CA THR A 137 -6.82 18.53 18.90
C THR A 137 -6.73 20.04 18.99
N GLY A 138 -7.88 20.70 19.11
CA GLY A 138 -7.98 22.11 19.50
C GLY A 138 -7.43 22.35 20.90
#